data_AF-A0A523VMR1-F1
#
_entry.id   AF-A0A523VMR1-F1
#
_cell.length_a   1.000
_cell.length_b   1.000
_cell.length_c   1.000
_cell.angle_alpha   90.00
_cell.angle_beta   90.00
_cell.angle_gamma   90.00
#
_symmetry.space_group_name_H-M   'P 1'
#
loop_
_entity.id
_entity.type
_entity.pdbx_description
1 polymer ?
#
loop_
_entity_poly.entity_id
_entity_poly.type
_entity_poly.pdbx_seq_one_letter_code
_entity_poly.pdbx_strand_id
1 'polypeptide(L)'
;MLSRLPHNSGDFLVYCSKCGEELPENAYFCPMCGLRTKKGVEAGISTVTEDLRDAFYRTGEEIEKAFSIAGREIERAFRTAREKIKETTGREPVSCPSCQEKNPANARFCRKCGKKLK
;
A
#
# COMPACT_ATOMS: atom_id res chain seq x y z
N MET A 1 42.16 35.23 -12.84
CA MET A 1 42.47 34.60 -11.54
C MET A 1 41.63 35.32 -10.50
N LEU A 2 40.51 34.74 -10.08
CA LEU A 2 39.63 35.36 -9.08
C LEU A 2 40.34 35.30 -7.73
N SER A 3 40.71 36.48 -7.24
CA SER A 3 41.36 36.73 -5.95
C SER A 3 40.45 36.30 -4.79
N ARG A 4 40.90 35.31 -4.02
CA ARG A 4 40.30 34.91 -2.73
C ARG A 4 40.40 36.09 -1.76
N LEU A 5 39.25 36.57 -1.28
CA LEU A 5 39.19 37.58 -0.21
C LEU A 5 39.68 36.96 1.11
N PRO A 6 40.33 37.71 2.01
CA PRO A 6 40.82 37.20 3.28
C PRO A 6 39.63 36.93 4.23
N HIS A 7 39.39 35.66 4.58
CA HIS A 7 38.43 35.29 5.60
C HIS A 7 39.00 35.56 7.00
N ASN A 8 38.16 36.15 7.85
CA ASN A 8 38.49 36.59 9.21
C ASN A 8 38.85 35.38 10.09
N SER A 9 39.88 35.54 10.91
CA SER A 9 40.58 34.49 11.66
C SER A 9 39.79 33.95 12.86
N GLY A 10 38.69 33.24 12.58
CA GLY A 10 37.86 32.56 13.58
C GLY A 10 36.90 31.49 13.04
N ASP A 11 36.67 31.44 11.73
CA ASP A 11 35.77 30.45 11.13
C ASP A 11 36.58 29.21 10.69
N PHE A 12 36.38 28.07 11.35
CA PHE A 12 36.91 26.82 10.84
C PHE A 12 36.23 26.49 9.50
N LEU A 13 37.01 26.05 8.53
CA LEU A 13 36.51 25.61 7.22
C LEU A 13 36.39 24.10 7.22
N VAL A 14 35.30 23.60 6.65
CA VAL A 14 35.05 22.18 6.45
C VAL A 14 34.84 21.91 4.97
N TYR A 15 35.14 20.68 4.54
CA TYR A 15 34.91 20.28 3.15
C TYR A 15 33.61 19.49 3.04
N CYS A 16 32.84 19.76 1.98
CA CYS A 16 31.66 18.98 1.66
C CYS A 16 32.05 17.51 1.41
N SER A 17 31.46 16.58 2.16
CA SER A 17 31.75 15.15 2.03
C SER A 17 31.31 14.52 0.70
N LYS A 18 30.47 15.18 -0.08
CA LYS A 18 30.00 14.68 -1.40
C LYS A 18 30.76 15.29 -2.57
N CYS A 19 30.94 16.60 -2.59
CA CYS A 19 31.49 17.30 -3.77
C CYS A 19 32.84 17.99 -3.53
N GLY A 20 33.33 18.02 -2.28
CA GLY A 20 34.63 18.61 -1.95
C GLY A 20 34.67 20.13 -1.83
N GLU A 21 33.56 20.83 -2.03
CA GLU A 21 33.49 22.30 -1.87
C GLU A 21 33.93 22.74 -0.46
N GLU A 22 34.68 23.84 -0.37
CA GLU A 22 35.03 24.52 0.88
C GLU A 22 33.78 25.21 1.46
N LEU A 23 33.41 24.89 2.69
CA LEU A 23 32.22 25.41 3.37
C LEU A 23 32.60 26.06 4.70
N PRO A 24 31.84 27.10 5.15
CA PRO A 24 31.94 27.55 6.51
C PRO A 24 31.44 26.45 7.46
N GLU A 25 32.05 26.30 8.64
CA GLU A 25 31.71 25.24 9.60
C GLU A 25 30.22 25.23 9.96
N ASN A 26 29.58 26.41 10.04
CA ASN A 26 28.17 26.55 10.40
C ASN A 26 27.19 26.34 9.22
N ALA A 27 27.66 26.05 8.00
CA ALA A 27 26.78 25.80 6.86
C ALA A 27 25.87 24.60 7.14
N TYR A 28 24.55 24.75 6.95
CA TYR A 28 23.60 23.64 7.07
C TYR A 28 23.47 22.80 5.79
N PHE A 29 23.73 23.41 4.63
CA PHE A 29 23.73 22.76 3.32
C PHE A 29 24.95 23.21 2.50
N CYS A 30 25.44 22.32 1.65
CA CYS A 30 26.43 22.68 0.63
C CYS A 30 25.74 23.45 -0.52
N PRO A 31 26.17 24.69 -0.86
CA PRO A 31 25.56 25.48 -1.92
C PRO A 31 25.82 24.89 -3.31
N MET A 32 26.87 24.08 -3.48
CA MET A 32 27.24 23.51 -4.78
C MET A 32 26.46 22.23 -5.12
N CYS A 33 26.16 21.38 -4.15
CA CYS A 33 25.55 20.07 -4.41
C CYS A 33 24.27 19.78 -3.60
N GLY A 34 23.85 20.70 -2.74
CA GLY A 34 22.65 20.57 -1.91
C GLY A 34 22.76 19.56 -0.78
N LEU A 35 23.93 18.93 -0.55
CA LEU A 35 24.10 17.98 0.54
C LEU A 35 23.91 18.69 1.90
N ARG A 36 23.01 18.16 2.73
CA ARG A 36 22.90 18.53 4.15
C ARG A 36 24.19 18.19 4.88
N THR A 37 24.78 19.17 5.55
CA THR A 37 26.03 19.00 6.32
C THR A 37 25.75 18.39 7.70
N LYS A 38 26.81 18.06 8.43
CA LYS A 38 26.69 17.64 9.84
C LYS A 38 25.99 18.69 10.71
N LYS A 39 26.27 19.99 10.50
CA LYS A 39 25.56 21.05 11.23
C LYS A 39 24.08 21.12 10.89
N GLY A 40 23.71 20.86 9.64
CA GLY A 40 22.30 20.75 9.25
C GLY A 40 21.61 19.56 9.95
N VAL A 41 22.34 18.46 10.17
CA VAL A 41 21.89 17.30 10.96
C VAL A 41 21.70 17.66 12.43
N GLU A 42 22.73 18.24 13.06
CA GLU A 42 22.71 18.66 14.47
C GLU A 42 21.60 19.69 14.75
N ALA A 43 21.32 20.60 13.80
CA ALA A 43 20.25 21.59 13.91
C ALA A 43 18.84 21.03 13.63
N GLY A 44 18.70 19.74 13.33
CA GLY A 44 17.39 19.11 13.08
C GLY A 44 16.71 19.50 11.76
N ILE A 45 17.44 20.12 10.83
CA ILE A 45 16.89 20.59 9.54
C ILE A 45 16.77 19.43 8.55
N SER A 46 15.63 18.74 8.51
CA SER A 46 15.38 17.65 7.56
C SER A 46 15.62 18.04 6.10
N THR A 47 15.99 17.06 5.28
CA THR A 47 15.90 17.24 3.82
C THR A 47 14.47 16.96 3.37
N VAL A 48 14.02 17.63 2.30
CA VAL A 48 12.70 17.40 1.68
C VAL A 48 12.45 15.91 1.40
N THR A 49 13.50 15.15 1.07
CA THR A 49 13.46 13.71 0.82
C THR A 49 13.25 12.84 2.06
N GLU A 50 13.66 13.30 3.26
CA GLU A 50 13.47 12.57 4.52
C GLU A 50 12.03 12.71 5.01
N ASP A 51 11.51 13.94 5.07
CA ASP A 51 10.13 14.18 5.51
C ASP A 51 9.12 13.51 4.58
N LEU A 52 9.38 13.57 3.27
CA LEU A 52 8.54 12.93 2.28
C LEU A 52 8.57 11.40 2.42
N ARG A 53 9.75 10.82 2.69
CA ARG A 53 9.89 9.37 2.96
C ARG A 53 9.06 8.98 4.18
N ASP A 54 9.18 9.71 5.28
CA ASP A 54 8.46 9.42 6.53
C ASP A 54 6.94 9.51 6.33
N ALA A 55 6.48 10.53 5.59
CA ALA A 55 5.07 10.67 5.23
C ALA A 55 4.56 9.48 4.40
N PHE A 56 5.35 9.01 3.43
CA PHE A 56 4.99 7.83 2.63
C PHE A 56 4.96 6.54 3.45
N TYR A 57 5.89 6.33 4.39
CA TYR A 57 5.88 5.15 5.26
C TYR A 57 4.60 5.10 6.10
N ARG A 58 4.26 6.21 6.78
CA ARG A 58 3.05 6.29 7.62
C ARG A 58 1.79 6.05 6.80
N THR A 59 1.70 6.69 5.63
CA THR A 59 0.58 6.52 4.71
C THR A 59 0.47 5.06 4.24
N GLY A 60 1.60 4.42 3.95
CA GLY A 60 1.66 3.00 3.57
C GLY A 60 1.10 2.07 4.64
N GLU A 61 1.49 2.26 5.90
CA GLU A 61 0.99 1.45 7.03
C GLU A 61 -0.53 1.58 7.22
N GLU A 62 -1.08 2.79 7.06
CA GLU A 62 -2.52 3.02 7.17
C GLU A 62 -3.29 2.34 6.03
N ILE A 63 -2.76 2.43 4.80
CA ILE A 63 -3.33 1.79 3.62
C ILE A 63 -3.32 0.26 3.77
N GLU A 64 -2.22 -0.33 4.25
CA GLU A 64 -2.13 -1.77 4.48
C GLU A 64 -3.18 -2.27 5.48
N LYS A 65 -3.37 -1.53 6.57
CA LYS A 65 -4.42 -1.83 7.56
C LYS A 65 -5.81 -1.76 6.93
N ALA A 66 -6.09 -0.73 6.14
CA ALA A 66 -7.36 -0.56 5.45
C ALA A 66 -7.66 -1.72 4.49
N PHE A 67 -6.68 -2.13 3.67
CA PHE A 67 -6.83 -3.27 2.78
C PHE A 67 -7.02 -4.59 3.53
N SER A 68 -6.31 -4.79 4.65
CA SER A 68 -6.48 -5.98 5.48
C SER A 68 -7.89 -6.09 6.08
N ILE A 69 -8.49 -4.96 6.48
CA ILE A 69 -9.87 -4.91 6.97
C ILE A 69 -10.84 -5.28 5.83
N ALA A 70 -10.71 -4.60 4.68
CA ALA A 70 -11.55 -4.85 3.52
C ALA A 70 -11.46 -6.31 3.04
N GLY A 71 -10.26 -6.87 2.97
CA GLY A 71 -10.04 -8.28 2.61
C GLY A 71 -10.79 -9.25 3.54
N ARG A 72 -10.71 -9.04 4.86
CA ARG A 72 -11.44 -9.87 5.83
C ARG A 72 -12.95 -9.77 5.69
N GLU A 73 -13.48 -8.60 5.35
CA GLU A 73 -14.92 -8.41 5.11
C GLU A 73 -15.38 -9.15 3.87
N ILE A 74 -14.61 -9.06 2.78
CA ILE A 74 -14.86 -9.78 1.54
C ILE A 74 -14.85 -11.30 1.77
N GLU A 75 -13.84 -11.82 2.48
CA GLU A 75 -13.76 -13.24 2.83
C GLU A 75 -14.96 -13.71 3.66
N ARG A 76 -15.40 -12.91 4.64
CA ARG A 76 -16.61 -13.20 5.42
C ARG A 76 -17.84 -13.28 4.52
N ALA A 77 -18.03 -12.31 3.63
CA ALA A 77 -19.17 -12.28 2.72
C ALA A 77 -19.19 -13.53 1.81
N PHE A 78 -18.05 -13.90 1.23
CA PHE A 78 -17.94 -15.09 0.39
C PHE A 78 -18.18 -16.39 1.15
N ARG A 79 -17.68 -16.52 2.39
CA ARG A 79 -17.95 -17.69 3.23
C ARG A 79 -19.46 -17.87 3.46
N THR A 80 -20.17 -16.82 3.85
CA THR A 80 -21.62 -16.87 4.05
C THR A 80 -22.37 -17.20 2.75
N ALA A 81 -21.96 -16.62 1.62
CA ALA A 81 -22.56 -16.94 0.32
C ALA A 81 -22.36 -18.44 -0.03
N ARG A 82 -21.15 -18.97 0.19
CA ARG A 82 -20.83 -20.37 -0.07
C ARG A 82 -21.66 -21.32 0.78
N GLU A 83 -21.85 -21.02 2.06
CA GLU A 83 -22.69 -21.81 2.97
C GLU A 83 -24.14 -21.87 2.49
N LYS A 84 -24.72 -20.71 2.11
CA LYS A 84 -26.07 -20.65 1.54
C LYS A 84 -26.20 -21.44 0.24
N ILE A 85 -25.21 -21.35 -0.65
CA ILE A 85 -25.19 -22.16 -1.88
C ILE A 85 -25.16 -23.64 -1.52
N LYS A 86 -24.27 -24.06 -0.62
CA LYS A 86 -24.15 -25.47 -0.19
C LYS A 86 -25.46 -26.01 0.39
N GLU A 87 -26.20 -25.23 1.17
CA GLU A 87 -27.51 -25.63 1.69
C GLU A 87 -28.53 -25.89 0.57
N THR A 88 -28.53 -25.05 -0.47
CA THR A 88 -29.46 -25.20 -1.60
C THR A 88 -29.06 -26.31 -2.59
N THR A 89 -27.75 -26.52 -2.79
CA THR A 89 -27.21 -27.49 -3.77
C THR A 89 -26.84 -28.84 -3.16
N GLY A 90 -26.74 -28.95 -1.84
CA GLY A 90 -26.35 -30.18 -1.14
C GLY A 90 -27.45 -31.24 -1.04
N ARG A 91 -28.67 -30.93 -1.50
CA ARG A 91 -29.78 -31.88 -1.56
C ARG A 91 -29.71 -32.70 -2.85
N GLU A 92 -30.02 -33.99 -2.76
CA GLU A 92 -29.94 -34.89 -3.92
C GLU A 92 -30.82 -34.43 -5.09
N PRO A 93 -30.29 -34.43 -6.33
CA PRO A 93 -31.06 -34.07 -7.51
C PRO A 93 -32.28 -34.98 -7.69
N VAL A 94 -33.41 -34.42 -8.10
CA VAL A 94 -34.62 -35.18 -8.42
C VAL A 94 -34.71 -35.45 -9.93
N SER A 95 -34.97 -36.70 -10.31
CA SER A 95 -35.18 -37.06 -11.72
C SER A 95 -36.63 -36.79 -12.14
N CYS A 96 -36.81 -36.15 -13.30
CA CYS A 96 -38.15 -35.89 -13.84
C CYS A 96 -38.82 -37.20 -14.29
N PRO A 97 -40.04 -37.53 -13.82
CA PRO A 97 -40.70 -38.79 -14.19
C PRO A 97 -41.17 -38.84 -15.65
N SER A 98 -41.20 -37.71 -16.36
CA SER A 98 -41.67 -37.66 -17.75
C SER A 98 -40.56 -37.59 -18.81
N CYS A 99 -39.37 -37.12 -18.46
CA CYS A 99 -38.28 -36.97 -19.43
C CYS A 99 -36.89 -37.34 -18.88
N GLN A 100 -36.83 -37.92 -17.67
CA GLN A 100 -35.64 -38.36 -16.95
C GLN A 100 -34.60 -37.27 -16.58
N GLU A 101 -34.84 -36.00 -16.93
CA GLU A 101 -33.91 -34.90 -16.64
C GLU A 101 -33.64 -34.76 -15.13
N LYS A 102 -32.38 -34.57 -14.74
CA LYS A 102 -32.00 -34.31 -13.34
C LYS A 102 -32.22 -32.83 -13.01
N ASN A 103 -32.97 -32.58 -11.95
CA ASN A 103 -33.36 -31.26 -11.51
C ASN A 103 -32.86 -30.98 -10.07
N PRO A 104 -32.69 -29.72 -9.67
CA PRO A 104 -32.35 -29.38 -8.29
C PRO A 104 -33.42 -29.94 -7.35
N ALA A 105 -33.03 -30.36 -6.15
CA ALA A 105 -33.95 -30.99 -5.19
C ALA A 105 -35.16 -30.11 -4.80
N ASN A 106 -35.01 -28.78 -4.93
CA ASN A 106 -36.04 -27.78 -4.62
C ASN A 106 -36.81 -27.30 -5.86
N ALA A 107 -36.59 -27.86 -7.05
CA ALA A 107 -37.35 -27.46 -8.24
C ALA A 107 -38.82 -27.87 -8.14
N ARG A 108 -39.69 -26.90 -8.43
CA ARG A 108 -41.16 -27.11 -8.52
C ARG A 108 -41.59 -27.64 -9.89
N PHE A 109 -40.84 -27.29 -10.94
CA PHE A 109 -41.08 -27.70 -12.32
C PHE A 109 -39.80 -28.21 -12.96
N CYS A 110 -39.93 -29.12 -13.92
CA CYS A 110 -38.80 -29.64 -14.69
C CYS A 110 -38.23 -28.55 -15.60
N ARG A 111 -36.91 -28.32 -15.52
CA ARG A 111 -36.19 -27.32 -16.34
C ARG A 111 -36.19 -27.64 -17.84
N LYS A 112 -36.52 -28.88 -18.23
CA LYS A 112 -36.51 -29.34 -19.62
C LYS A 112 -37.90 -29.43 -20.23
N CYS A 113 -38.84 -30.08 -19.54
CA CYS A 113 -40.18 -30.32 -20.09
C CYS A 113 -41.31 -29.53 -19.40
N GLY A 114 -41.00 -28.70 -18.40
CA GLY A 114 -41.99 -27.84 -17.73
C GLY A 114 -42.97 -28.55 -16.78
N LYS A 115 -43.01 -29.89 -16.77
CA LYS A 115 -43.91 -30.63 -15.88
C LYS A 115 -43.59 -30.44 -14.40
N LYS A 116 -44.64 -30.41 -13.57
CA LYS A 116 -44.54 -30.27 -12.12
C LYS A 116 -43.77 -31.46 -11.50
N LEU A 117 -42.87 -31.15 -10.57
CA LEU A 117 -42.07 -32.12 -9.80
C LEU A 117 -42.50 -32.19 -8.33
N LYS A 118 -42.95 -31.06 -7.75
CA LYS A 118 -43.48 -30.90 -6.39
C LYS A 118 -44.64 -29.90 -6.39
#